data_AF-A0A2S2Q8I6-F1
#
_entry.id   AF-A0A2S2Q8I6-F1
#
_cell.length_a   1.000
_cell.length_b   1.000
_cell.length_c   1.000
_cell.angle_alpha   90.00
_cell.angle_beta   90.00
_cell.angle_gamma   90.00
#
_symmetry.space_group_name_H-M   'P 1'
#
loop_
_entity.id
_entity.type
_entity.pdbx_description
1 polymer ?
#
loop_
_entity_poly.entity_id
_entity_poly.type
_entity_poly.pdbx_seq_one_letter_code
_entity_poly.pdbx_strand_id
1 'polypeptide(L)'
;MEDTELENLRAKRMSQMQSELGGGLQGENTAEKQKQAEQQRQAVEDMKHSILTQVLNQAARARLNTLMIGKPEKGRMVENMLLRMAQSGQIVNKLGEDELIGLLEQVNSQMQSQERKTTVKFDRRRAALDDSDSEDY
;
A
#
# COMPACT_ATOMS: atom_id res chain seq x y z
N MET A 1 2.82 -1.33 21.80
CA MET A 1 2.73 -1.41 20.32
C MET A 1 2.62 -0.02 19.69
N GLU A 2 2.12 1.01 20.38
CA GLU A 2 2.18 2.41 19.92
C GLU A 2 3.60 3.01 19.95
N ASP A 3 4.47 2.53 20.84
CA ASP A 3 5.89 2.97 20.91
C ASP A 3 6.69 2.68 19.63
N THR A 4 6.40 1.58 18.93
CA THR A 4 7.18 1.13 17.77
C THR A 4 6.93 2.00 16.54
N GLU A 5 5.70 2.50 16.39
CA GLU A 5 5.33 3.46 15.34
C GLU A 5 5.92 4.85 15.62
N LEU A 6 5.95 5.26 16.90
CA LEU A 6 6.58 6.51 17.36
C LEU A 6 8.11 6.50 17.17
N GLU A 7 8.76 5.37 17.45
CA GLU A 7 10.19 5.19 17.20
C GLU A 7 10.52 5.21 15.70
N ASN A 8 9.72 4.54 14.88
CA ASN A 8 9.88 4.57 13.43
C ASN A 8 9.70 5.99 12.86
N LEU A 9 8.73 6.74 13.39
CA LEU A 9 8.52 8.15 13.01
C LEU A 9 9.69 9.04 13.45
N ARG A 10 10.23 8.81 14.65
CA ARG A 10 11.41 9.53 15.18
C ARG A 10 12.67 9.20 14.39
N ALA A 11 12.90 7.94 14.04
CA ALA A 11 14.02 7.49 13.21
C ALA A 11 13.96 8.10 11.81
N LYS A 12 12.76 8.13 11.20
CA LYS A 12 12.53 8.76 9.90
C LYS A 12 12.78 10.27 9.93
N ARG A 13 12.34 10.96 11.00
CA ARG A 13 12.58 12.41 11.20
C ARG A 13 14.06 12.71 11.44
N MET A 14 14.76 11.87 12.21
CA MET A 14 16.20 11.97 12.45
C MET A 14 17.02 11.75 11.18
N SER A 15 16.68 10.76 10.35
CA SER A 15 17.35 10.51 9.07
C SER A 15 17.17 11.68 8.09
N GLN A 16 15.99 12.30 8.09
CA GLN A 16 15.70 13.50 7.28
C GLN A 16 16.53 14.70 7.74
N MET A 17 16.64 14.93 9.06
CA MET A 17 17.49 15.99 9.63
C MET A 17 18.98 15.74 9.37
N GLN A 18 19.46 14.49 9.44
CA GLN A 18 20.84 14.13 9.09
C GLN A 18 21.13 14.34 7.60
N SER A 19 20.14 14.13 6.73
CA SER A 19 20.23 14.44 5.30
C SER A 19 20.27 15.93 5.01
N GLU A 20 19.57 16.76 5.80
CA GLU A 20 19.59 18.23 5.69
C GLU A 20 20.87 18.85 6.26
N LEU A 21 21.45 18.29 7.32
CA LEU A 21 22.71 18.78 7.91
C LEU A 21 23.98 18.32 7.16
N GLY A 22 23.88 17.30 6.30
CA GLY A 22 25.00 16.70 5.55
C GLY A 22 25.25 17.26 4.14
N GLY A 23 24.71 18.43 3.81
CA GLY A 23 24.71 19.03 2.47
C GLY A 23 26.06 19.57 1.94
N GLY A 24 27.20 19.01 2.34
CA GLY A 24 28.54 19.55 2.02
C GLY A 24 29.50 18.65 1.23
N LEU A 25 29.20 17.38 0.97
CA LEU A 25 30.15 16.44 0.35
C LEU A 25 29.45 15.57 -0.71
N GLN A 26 29.10 16.22 -1.82
CA GLN A 26 28.40 15.65 -2.97
C GLN A 26 29.42 15.01 -3.93
N GLY A 27 29.68 13.72 -3.80
CA GLY A 27 30.54 12.99 -4.75
C GLY A 27 30.60 11.48 -4.53
N GLU A 28 30.67 11.02 -3.28
CA GLU A 28 30.94 9.60 -2.98
C GLU A 28 29.74 8.83 -2.40
N ASN A 29 28.68 9.54 -1.98
CA ASN A 29 27.59 9.02 -1.16
C ASN A 29 26.41 8.37 -1.92
N THR A 30 26.40 8.36 -3.25
CA THR A 30 25.23 7.86 -4.02
C THR A 30 25.13 6.32 -3.97
N ALA A 31 26.27 5.62 -3.97
CA ALA A 31 26.31 4.16 -3.93
C ALA A 31 25.93 3.61 -2.54
N GLU A 32 26.39 4.24 -1.46
CA GLU A 32 26.01 3.87 -0.08
C GLU A 32 24.53 4.17 0.20
N LYS A 33 24.01 5.29 -0.31
CA LYS A 33 22.59 5.62 -0.19
C LYS A 33 21.69 4.66 -0.97
N GLN A 34 22.13 4.18 -2.14
CA GLN A 34 21.44 3.10 -2.88
C GLN A 34 21.48 1.77 -2.11
N LYS A 35 22.63 1.40 -1.55
CA LYS A 35 22.77 0.18 -0.73
C LYS A 35 21.85 0.21 0.50
N GLN A 36 21.80 1.34 1.20
CA GLN A 36 20.89 1.51 2.35
C GLN A 36 19.42 1.47 1.94
N ALA A 37 19.06 2.09 0.81
CA ALA A 37 17.69 2.04 0.30
C ALA A 37 17.27 0.61 -0.10
N GLU A 38 18.18 -0.16 -0.69
CA GLU A 38 17.94 -1.55 -1.07
C GLU A 38 17.83 -2.47 0.16
N GLN A 39 18.69 -2.28 1.16
CA GLN A 39 18.60 -2.98 2.45
C GLN A 39 17.30 -2.68 3.18
N GLN A 40 16.84 -1.42 3.19
CA GLN A 40 15.55 -1.06 3.78
C GLN A 40 14.38 -1.71 3.05
N ARG A 41 14.43 -1.78 1.71
CA ARG A 41 13.40 -2.48 0.92
C ARG A 41 13.39 -3.97 1.25
N GLN A 42 14.55 -4.61 1.29
CA GLN A 42 14.65 -6.03 1.66
C GLN A 42 14.11 -6.28 3.07
N ALA A 43 14.48 -5.47 4.06
CA ALA A 43 13.97 -5.60 5.42
C ALA A 43 12.43 -5.48 5.50
N VAL A 44 11.84 -4.57 4.72
CA VAL A 44 10.38 -4.42 4.63
C VAL A 44 9.74 -5.65 3.97
N GLU A 45 10.32 -6.15 2.87
CA GLU A 45 9.82 -7.33 2.18
C GLU A 45 9.94 -8.59 3.06
N ASP A 46 11.04 -8.75 3.79
CA ASP A 46 11.25 -9.85 4.74
C ASP A 46 10.24 -9.79 5.89
N MET A 47 9.99 -8.60 6.44
CA MET A 47 8.97 -8.40 7.46
C MET A 47 7.57 -8.78 6.93
N LYS A 48 7.22 -8.31 5.72
CA LYS A 48 5.96 -8.69 5.06
C LYS A 48 5.88 -10.19 4.85
N HIS A 49 6.94 -10.80 4.35
CA HIS A 49 6.99 -12.24 4.09
C HIS A 49 6.86 -13.06 5.37
N SER A 50 7.46 -12.60 6.48
CA SER A 50 7.35 -13.22 7.80
C SER A 50 5.91 -13.16 8.33
N ILE A 51 5.26 -12.00 8.21
CA ILE A 51 3.85 -11.83 8.60
C ILE A 51 2.97 -12.75 7.76
N LEU A 52 3.06 -12.65 6.42
CA LEU A 52 2.32 -13.50 5.49
C LEU A 52 2.56 -14.99 5.77
N THR A 53 3.77 -15.34 6.19
CA THR A 53 4.15 -16.70 6.57
C THR A 53 3.41 -17.21 7.80
N GLN A 54 3.20 -16.35 8.79
CA GLN A 54 2.51 -16.68 10.03
C GLN A 54 0.98 -16.73 9.85
N VAL A 55 0.41 -15.82 9.05
CA VAL A 55 -1.04 -15.77 8.81
C VAL A 55 -1.53 -16.73 7.72
N LEU A 56 -0.71 -17.17 6.76
CA LEU A 56 -1.14 -18.07 5.68
C LEU A 56 -0.76 -19.54 5.93
N ASN A 57 -1.69 -20.45 5.65
CA ASN A 57 -1.39 -21.88 5.55
C ASN A 57 -0.64 -22.24 4.24
N GLN A 58 -0.02 -23.42 4.18
CA GLN A 58 0.78 -23.86 3.03
C GLN A 58 -0.04 -23.92 1.73
N ALA A 59 -1.29 -24.38 1.80
CA ALA A 59 -2.21 -24.38 0.66
C ALA A 59 -2.54 -22.96 0.15
N ALA A 60 -2.82 -22.03 1.08
CA ALA A 60 -3.12 -20.64 0.74
C ALA A 60 -1.93 -19.95 0.06
N ARG A 61 -0.68 -20.24 0.48
CA ARG A 61 0.52 -19.74 -0.20
C ARG A 61 0.64 -20.24 -1.63
N ALA A 62 0.43 -21.53 -1.85
CA ALA A 62 0.48 -22.11 -3.19
C ALA A 62 -0.54 -21.41 -4.10
N ARG A 63 -1.76 -21.21 -3.59
CA ARG A 63 -2.82 -20.49 -4.31
C ARG A 63 -2.46 -19.04 -4.60
N LEU A 64 -1.92 -18.31 -3.62
CA LEU A 64 -1.47 -16.92 -3.80
C LEU A 64 -0.35 -16.83 -4.86
N ASN A 65 0.57 -17.78 -4.88
CA ASN A 65 1.65 -17.85 -5.87
C ASN A 65 1.09 -18.13 -7.28
N THR A 66 0.21 -19.13 -7.43
CA THR A 66 -0.48 -19.38 -8.72
C THR A 66 -1.28 -18.17 -9.18
N LEU A 67 -1.96 -17.47 -8.26
CA LEU A 67 -2.69 -16.25 -8.57
C LEU A 67 -1.76 -15.12 -9.00
N MET A 68 -0.61 -14.95 -8.35
CA MET A 68 0.42 -13.98 -8.76
C MET A 68 0.94 -14.23 -10.17
N ILE A 69 1.15 -15.50 -10.53
CA ILE A 69 1.59 -15.91 -11.88
C ILE A 69 0.48 -15.62 -12.90
N GLY A 70 -0.77 -15.97 -12.60
CA GLY A 70 -1.87 -15.81 -13.55
C GLY A 70 -2.38 -14.37 -13.67
N LYS A 71 -2.55 -13.67 -12.53
CA LYS A 71 -3.11 -12.31 -12.41
C LYS A 71 -2.42 -11.55 -11.27
N PRO A 72 -1.25 -10.92 -11.52
CA PRO A 72 -0.48 -10.25 -10.48
C PRO A 72 -1.24 -9.09 -9.82
N GLU A 73 -2.12 -8.40 -10.55
CA GLU A 73 -2.93 -7.30 -9.98
C GLU A 73 -3.83 -7.78 -8.84
N LYS A 74 -4.50 -8.91 -9.02
CA LYS A 74 -5.38 -9.48 -7.99
C LYS A 74 -4.57 -10.04 -6.83
N GLY A 75 -3.44 -10.68 -7.12
CA GLY A 75 -2.50 -11.15 -6.10
C GLY A 75 -2.02 -10.02 -5.18
N ARG A 76 -1.62 -8.87 -5.76
CA ARG A 76 -1.14 -7.70 -4.99
C ARG A 76 -2.23 -7.09 -4.12
N MET A 77 -3.47 -7.04 -4.60
CA MET A 77 -4.59 -6.55 -3.80
C MET A 77 -4.88 -7.46 -2.60
N VAL A 78 -4.93 -8.77 -2.83
CA VAL A 78 -5.13 -9.75 -1.76
C VAL A 78 -3.98 -9.70 -0.76
N GLU A 79 -2.74 -9.61 -1.23
CA GLU A 79 -1.55 -9.46 -0.38
C GLU A 79 -1.62 -8.19 0.49
N ASN A 80 -1.94 -7.03 -0.09
CA ASN A 80 -2.08 -5.77 0.65
C ASN A 80 -3.21 -5.83 1.69
N MET A 81 -4.34 -6.44 1.32
CA MET A 81 -5.47 -6.60 2.24
C MET A 81 -5.10 -7.52 3.40
N LEU A 82 -4.40 -8.62 3.11
CA LEU A 82 -3.93 -9.54 4.12
C LEU A 82 -2.88 -8.91 5.04
N LEU A 83 -1.98 -8.08 4.49
CA LEU A 83 -1.02 -7.34 5.28
C LEU A 83 -1.71 -6.40 6.27
N ARG A 84 -2.72 -5.66 5.81
CA ARG A 84 -3.52 -4.76 6.65
C ARG A 84 -4.25 -5.51 7.75
N MET A 85 -4.89 -6.64 7.42
CA MET A 85 -5.62 -7.47 8.38
C MET A 85 -4.69 -8.14 9.40
N ALA A 86 -3.46 -8.48 9.00
CA ALA A 86 -2.45 -9.00 9.90
C ALA A 86 -1.89 -7.92 10.84
N GLN A 87 -1.64 -6.71 10.32
CA GLN A 87 -1.22 -5.56 11.11
C GLN A 87 -2.30 -5.09 12.09
N SER A 88 -3.58 -5.14 11.71
CA SER A 88 -4.69 -4.81 12.60
C SER A 88 -4.99 -5.89 13.64
N GLY A 89 -4.30 -7.04 13.58
CA GLY A 89 -4.53 -8.16 14.49
C GLY A 89 -5.89 -8.83 14.33
N GLN A 90 -6.62 -8.56 13.24
CA GLN A 90 -7.91 -9.20 12.97
C GLN A 90 -7.78 -10.67 12.59
N ILE A 91 -6.60 -11.09 12.13
CA ILE A 91 -6.32 -12.48 11.77
C ILE A 91 -5.74 -13.19 12.99
N VAL A 92 -6.62 -13.82 13.78
CA VAL A 92 -6.24 -14.63 14.95
C VAL A 92 -5.92 -16.08 14.55
N ASN A 93 -6.47 -16.55 13.42
CA ASN A 93 -6.29 -17.92 12.92
C ASN A 93 -5.59 -17.93 11.56
N LYS A 94 -4.92 -19.04 11.23
CA LYS A 94 -4.28 -19.21 9.92
C LYS A 94 -5.33 -19.19 8.81
N LEU A 95 -5.21 -18.26 7.87
CA LEU A 95 -6.08 -18.22 6.69
C LEU A 95 -5.85 -19.46 5.83
N GLY A 96 -6.96 -20.16 5.58
CA GLY A 96 -7.04 -21.28 4.66
C GLY A 96 -7.16 -20.84 3.20
N GLU A 97 -7.19 -21.83 2.29
CA GLU A 97 -7.41 -21.58 0.87
C GLU A 97 -8.83 -21.01 0.61
N ASP A 98 -9.85 -21.56 1.26
CA ASP A 98 -11.24 -21.11 1.09
C ASP A 98 -11.44 -19.64 1.49
N GLU A 99 -10.82 -19.21 2.58
CA GLU A 99 -10.88 -17.80 3.02
C GLU A 99 -10.17 -16.88 2.02
N LEU A 100 -9.03 -17.30 1.48
CA LEU A 100 -8.32 -16.55 0.45
C LEU A 100 -9.17 -16.41 -0.82
N ILE A 101 -9.91 -17.47 -1.19
CA ILE A 101 -10.83 -17.45 -2.33
C ILE A 101 -12.00 -16.49 -2.08
N GLY A 102 -12.62 -16.54 -0.89
CA GLY A 102 -13.69 -15.61 -0.53
C GLY A 102 -13.24 -14.14 -0.56
N LEU A 103 -12.05 -13.85 -0.02
CA LEU A 103 -11.41 -12.53 -0.14
C LEU A 103 -11.17 -12.12 -1.59
N LEU A 104 -10.70 -13.04 -2.43
CA LEU A 104 -10.47 -12.78 -3.84
C LEU A 104 -11.78 -12.47 -4.58
N GLU A 105 -12.87 -13.18 -4.29
CA GLU A 105 -14.19 -12.91 -4.87
C GLU A 105 -14.75 -11.55 -4.47
N GLN A 106 -14.60 -11.18 -3.19
CA GLN A 106 -15.00 -9.87 -2.70
C GLN A 106 -14.19 -8.75 -3.36
N VAL A 107 -12.86 -8.90 -3.44
CA VAL A 107 -11.98 -7.94 -4.11
C VAL A 107 -12.36 -7.80 -5.59
N ASN A 108 -12.63 -8.91 -6.28
CA ASN A 108 -13.05 -8.89 -7.68
C ASN A 108 -14.38 -8.14 -7.87
N SER A 109 -15.36 -8.39 -7.00
CA SER A 109 -16.66 -7.72 -7.01
C SER A 109 -16.55 -6.22 -6.75
N GLN A 110 -15.68 -5.83 -5.80
CA GLN A 110 -15.41 -4.44 -5.49
C GLN A 110 -14.72 -3.72 -6.66
N MET A 111 -13.78 -4.38 -7.34
CA MET A 111 -13.05 -3.79 -8.47
C MET A 111 -13.99 -3.56 -9.67
N GLN A 112 -14.83 -4.53 -10.01
CA GLN A 112 -15.84 -4.39 -11.06
C GLN A 112 -16.84 -3.26 -10.76
N SER A 113 -17.14 -3.04 -9.48
CA SER A 113 -18.01 -1.95 -9.03
C SER A 113 -17.34 -0.57 -9.12
N GLN A 114 -16.02 -0.50 -8.97
CA GLN A 114 -15.24 0.73 -9.15
C GLN A 114 -15.12 1.11 -10.63
N GLU A 115 -14.92 0.13 -11.52
CA GLU A 115 -14.86 0.36 -12.98
C GLU A 115 -16.16 0.96 -13.54
N ARG A 116 -17.31 0.70 -12.92
CA ARG A 116 -18.62 1.23 -13.37
C ARG A 116 -19.00 2.61 -12.83
N LYS A 117 -18.19 3.25 -11.97
CA LYS A 117 -18.64 4.42 -11.19
C LYS A 117 -18.12 5.80 -11.60
N THR A 118 -17.29 5.94 -12.64
CA THR A 118 -16.71 7.25 -13.00
C THR A 118 -17.14 7.77 -14.38
N THR A 119 -18.43 7.67 -14.73
CA THR A 119 -18.98 8.53 -15.80
C THR A 119 -19.30 9.91 -15.21
N VAL A 120 -18.32 10.81 -15.23
CA VAL A 120 -18.54 12.23 -14.95
C VAL A 120 -19.32 12.83 -16.12
N LYS A 121 -20.63 12.98 -15.96
CA LYS A 121 -21.48 13.70 -16.91
C LYS A 121 -21.21 15.20 -16.74
N PHE A 122 -20.39 15.78 -17.62
CA PHE A 122 -20.14 17.21 -17.64
C PHE A 122 -21.38 17.95 -18.19
N ASP A 123 -22.13 18.60 -17.31
CA ASP A 123 -23.25 19.46 -17.70
C ASP A 123 -22.71 20.86 -18.07
N ARG A 124 -22.43 21.08 -19.36
CA ARG A 124 -21.82 22.33 -19.86
C ARG A 124 -22.68 23.58 -19.66
N ARG A 125 -23.95 23.43 -19.27
CA ARG A 125 -24.87 24.57 -19.09
C ARG A 125 -24.84 25.19 -17.70
N ARG A 126 -24.18 24.58 -16.72
CA ARG A 126 -24.16 25.08 -15.32
C ARG A 126 -23.00 26.02 -15.02
N ALA A 127 -21.93 25.99 -15.81
CA ALA A 127 -20.75 26.85 -15.61
C ALA A 127 -20.89 28.27 -16.18
N ALA A 128 -21.99 28.58 -16.88
CA ALA A 128 -22.23 29.90 -17.48
C ALA A 128 -23.19 30.79 -16.67
N LEU A 129 -23.59 30.38 -15.46
CA LEU A 129 -24.59 31.07 -14.64
C LEU A 129 -24.04 31.65 -13.32
N ASP A 130 -22.73 31.52 -13.04
CA ASP A 130 -22.11 31.92 -11.77
C ASP A 130 -21.11 33.08 -11.89
N ASP A 131 -20.98 33.70 -13.08
CA ASP A 131 -20.05 34.83 -13.34
C ASP A 131 -20.79 36.17 -13.55
N SER A 132 -22.01 36.30 -13.02
CA SER A 132 -22.83 37.50 -13.22
C SER A 132 -23.58 37.89 -11.95
N ASP A 133 -22.84 38.12 -10.85
CA ASP A 133 -23.37 38.91 -9.72
C ASP A 133 -22.25 39.48 -8.82
N SER A 134 -21.59 40.56 -9.26
CA SER A 134 -21.11 41.64 -8.37
C SER A 134 -20.55 42.83 -9.17
N GLU A 135 -21.41 43.52 -9.92
CA GLU A 135 -21.24 44.95 -10.20
C GLU A 135 -22.37 45.68 -9.47
N ASP A 136 -22.10 46.25 -8.30
CA ASP A 136 -22.85 47.42 -7.83
C ASP A 136 -22.07 48.26 -6.79
N TYR A 137 -21.89 49.54 -7.14
CA TYR A 137 -21.39 50.74 -6.42
C TYR A 137 -19.92 50.88 -5.97
#